data_AF-A0A952RGT1-F1
#
_entry.id   AF-A0A952RGT1-F1
#
_cell.length_a   1.000
_cell.length_b   1.000
_cell.length_c   1.000
_cell.angle_alpha   90.00
_cell.angle_beta   90.00
_cell.angle_gamma   90.00
#
_symmetry.space_group_name_H-M   'P 1'
#
loop_
_entity.id
_entity.type
_entity.pdbx_description
1 polymer ?
#
loop_
_entity_poly.entity_id
_entity_poly.type
_entity_poly.pdbx_seq_one_letter_code
_entity_poly.pdbx_strand_id
1 'polypeptide(L)'
;MPKTDKPKFTRLRLDDLTIEDEKSFRHIGLYADLKEVLRRANYGFRALPESAASWDRALFLNLTFWGAAEGGDVLVDANVPADVVAHVAWHHLAAKALMAPGAKRPPVDALFLGEAIASAFDLYLVGRTLGHAPKSTFLATQVEAMAETASAAGLDEDAFERLLEGVAGDPEEAFARLRELLTDATSALFACNDAESALGVLAELESHRFGPLLYRYELANWVLYARAYGDPEPSPRTREIERALRAAKDPLAWLEERWVKG
;
A
#
# COMPACT_ATOMS: atom_id res chain seq x y z
N MET A 1 9.00 -42.10 5.30
CA MET A 1 9.45 -40.73 5.61
C MET A 1 9.14 -40.45 7.07
N PRO A 2 10.06 -39.92 7.88
CA PRO A 2 9.74 -39.48 9.23
C PRO A 2 8.69 -38.35 9.13
N LYS A 3 7.71 -38.33 10.04
CA LYS A 3 6.83 -37.16 10.21
C LYS A 3 7.69 -36.05 10.81
N THR A 4 8.30 -35.23 9.96
CA THR A 4 8.82 -33.94 10.40
C THR A 4 7.62 -33.07 10.73
N ASP A 5 7.56 -32.56 11.96
CA ASP A 5 6.55 -31.57 12.33
C ASP A 5 6.63 -30.39 11.36
N LYS A 6 5.47 -29.98 10.82
CA LYS A 6 5.41 -28.85 9.91
C LYS A 6 5.96 -27.61 10.63
N PRO A 7 6.84 -26.80 9.99
CA PRO A 7 7.29 -25.54 10.57
C PRO A 7 6.07 -24.66 10.86
N LYS A 8 6.08 -24.00 12.02
CA LYS A 8 5.00 -23.12 12.48
C LYS A 8 5.51 -21.69 12.58
N PHE A 9 4.67 -20.73 12.20
CA PHE A 9 4.94 -19.31 12.42
C PHE A 9 4.96 -18.98 13.91
N THR A 10 5.84 -18.04 14.28
CA THR A 10 5.70 -17.29 15.52
C THR A 10 4.64 -16.21 15.33
N ARG A 11 3.65 -16.14 16.21
CA ARG A 11 2.63 -15.08 16.17
C ARG A 11 3.11 -13.91 17.01
N LEU A 12 3.07 -12.72 16.44
CA LEU A 12 3.55 -11.49 17.05
C LEU A 12 2.44 -10.43 17.02
N ARG A 13 2.49 -9.49 17.94
CA ARG A 13 1.73 -8.24 17.94
C ARG A 13 2.70 -7.09 17.71
N LEU A 14 2.16 -5.89 17.48
CA LEU A 14 3.00 -4.70 17.28
C LEU A 14 3.96 -4.45 18.45
N ASP A 15 3.52 -4.68 19.69
CA ASP A 15 4.35 -4.53 20.90
C ASP A 15 5.46 -5.59 21.02
N ASP A 16 5.38 -6.68 20.24
CA ASP A 16 6.41 -7.74 20.18
C ASP A 16 7.47 -7.46 19.11
N LEU A 17 7.31 -6.41 18.29
CA LEU A 17 8.17 -6.10 17.14
C LEU A 17 9.17 -4.98 17.43
N THR A 18 10.33 -5.07 16.78
CA THR A 18 11.25 -3.93 16.62
C THR A 18 10.89 -3.20 15.34
N ILE A 19 10.49 -1.93 15.44
CA ILE A 19 10.17 -1.12 14.27
C ILE A 19 11.43 -0.42 13.76
N GLU A 20 11.84 -0.77 12.55
CA GLU A 20 13.01 -0.24 11.88
C GLU A 20 12.74 1.17 11.34
N ASP A 21 13.77 2.03 11.33
CA ASP A 21 13.73 3.41 10.82
C ASP A 21 12.65 4.33 11.45
N GLU A 22 11.98 3.90 12.53
CA GLU A 22 10.88 4.64 13.16
C GLU A 22 11.27 6.07 13.57
N LYS A 23 12.55 6.30 13.88
CA LYS A 23 13.06 7.64 14.22
C LYS A 23 12.85 8.64 13.08
N SER A 24 12.97 8.19 11.82
CA SER A 24 12.82 9.01 10.63
C SER A 24 11.36 9.41 10.38
N PHE A 25 10.40 8.80 11.08
CA PHE A 25 8.96 9.03 10.92
C PHE A 25 8.36 9.86 12.07
N ARG A 26 9.13 10.18 13.12
CA ARG A 26 8.64 10.82 14.35
C ARG A 26 8.00 12.20 14.14
N HIS A 27 8.39 12.92 13.10
CA HIS A 27 7.81 14.23 12.77
C HIS A 27 6.46 14.12 12.05
N ILE A 28 6.08 12.92 11.59
CA ILE A 28 4.86 12.65 10.86
C ILE A 28 3.79 12.22 11.88
N GLY A 29 2.98 13.16 12.37
CA GLY A 29 1.98 12.89 13.43
C GLY A 29 1.05 11.71 13.11
N LEU A 30 0.58 11.63 11.86
CA LEU A 30 -0.30 10.56 11.39
C LEU A 30 0.33 9.15 11.47
N TYR A 31 1.65 9.01 11.38
CA TYR A 31 2.31 7.72 11.58
C TYR A 31 2.10 7.20 13.01
N ALA A 32 2.21 8.07 14.02
CA ALA A 32 1.98 7.67 15.41
C ALA A 32 0.53 7.22 15.65
N ASP A 33 -0.43 7.90 15.04
CA ASP A 33 -1.84 7.54 15.14
C ASP A 33 -2.16 6.20 14.44
N LEU A 34 -1.58 5.95 13.26
CA LEU A 34 -1.71 4.67 12.54
C LEU A 34 -1.11 3.50 13.33
N LYS A 35 0.06 3.70 13.95
CA LYS A 35 0.68 2.73 14.84
C LYS A 35 -0.25 2.42 16.03
N GLU A 36 -0.87 3.44 16.62
CA GLU A 36 -1.80 3.28 17.73
C GLU A 36 -3.09 2.55 17.33
N VAL A 37 -3.60 2.76 16.11
CA VAL A 37 -4.73 2.00 15.54
C VAL A 37 -4.42 0.50 15.56
N LEU A 38 -3.26 0.10 15.04
CA LEU A 38 -2.85 -1.31 15.00
C LEU A 38 -2.69 -1.90 16.41
N ARG A 39 -2.10 -1.13 17.33
CA ARG A 39 -1.93 -1.54 18.72
C ARG A 39 -3.27 -1.81 19.41
N ARG A 40 -4.25 -0.90 19.27
CA ARG A 40 -5.61 -1.05 19.82
C ARG A 40 -6.40 -2.18 19.18
N ALA A 41 -6.26 -2.35 17.87
CA ALA A 41 -6.86 -3.45 17.12
C ALA A 41 -6.26 -4.81 17.49
N ASN A 42 -5.15 -4.82 18.25
CA ASN A 42 -4.40 -6.01 18.54
C ASN A 42 -4.00 -6.76 17.25
N TYR A 43 -3.50 -5.99 16.28
CA TYR A 43 -3.17 -6.50 14.96
C TYR A 43 -2.03 -7.51 15.04
N GLY A 44 -2.24 -8.68 14.42
CA GLY A 44 -1.31 -9.80 14.49
C GLY A 44 -0.40 -9.89 13.27
N PHE A 45 0.88 -10.17 13.50
CA PHE A 45 1.89 -10.49 12.49
C PHE A 45 2.34 -11.94 12.64
N ARG A 46 3.03 -12.45 11.63
CA ARG A 46 3.61 -13.79 11.63
C ARG A 46 5.09 -13.69 11.30
N ALA A 47 5.96 -14.26 12.11
CA ALA A 47 7.37 -14.41 11.74
C ALA A 47 7.66 -15.86 11.32
N LEU A 48 8.48 -16.02 10.27
CA LEU A 48 9.04 -17.31 9.91
C LEU A 48 9.84 -17.89 11.08
N PRO A 49 9.80 -19.21 11.31
CA PRO A 49 10.73 -19.83 12.25
C PRO A 49 12.16 -19.65 11.72
N GLU A 50 13.13 -19.47 12.62
CA GLU A 50 14.54 -19.19 12.29
C GLU A 50 15.13 -20.19 11.27
N SER A 51 14.79 -21.47 11.39
CA SER A 51 15.22 -22.53 10.46
C SER A 51 14.69 -22.37 9.03
N ALA A 52 13.69 -21.51 8.82
CA ALA A 52 13.07 -21.22 7.55
C ALA A 52 13.18 -19.74 7.12
N ALA A 53 13.80 -18.87 7.93
CA ALA A 53 13.87 -17.43 7.70
C ALA A 53 14.59 -17.10 6.39
N SER A 54 13.87 -16.46 5.46
CA SER A 54 14.37 -16.03 4.16
C SER A 54 13.39 -15.01 3.57
N TRP A 55 13.92 -13.93 3.01
CA TRP A 55 13.14 -12.90 2.31
C TRP A 55 12.32 -13.49 1.16
N ASP A 56 12.92 -14.32 0.31
CA ASP A 56 12.22 -14.96 -0.82
C ASP A 56 11.00 -15.77 -0.34
N ARG A 57 11.12 -16.45 0.80
CA ARG A 57 10.02 -17.23 1.37
C ARG A 57 8.93 -16.33 1.94
N ALA A 58 9.30 -15.30 2.69
CA ALA A 58 8.34 -14.34 3.22
C ALA A 58 7.57 -13.66 2.08
N LEU A 59 8.28 -13.16 1.08
CA LEU A 59 7.70 -12.53 -0.12
C LEU A 59 6.76 -13.48 -0.86
N PHE A 60 7.20 -14.71 -1.16
CA PHE A 60 6.36 -15.69 -1.83
C PHE A 60 5.07 -15.99 -1.04
N LEU A 61 5.17 -16.13 0.28
CA LEU A 61 4.01 -16.37 1.15
C LEU A 61 3.06 -15.18 1.17
N ASN A 62 3.59 -13.96 1.23
CA ASN A 62 2.79 -12.74 1.21
C ASN A 62 2.07 -12.57 -0.13
N LEU A 63 2.79 -12.69 -1.26
CA LEU A 63 2.18 -12.50 -2.58
C LEU A 63 1.16 -13.58 -2.96
N THR A 64 1.35 -14.82 -2.49
CA THR A 64 0.54 -15.96 -2.96
C THR A 64 -0.58 -16.37 -2.01
N PHE A 65 -0.38 -16.22 -0.69
CA PHE A 65 -1.26 -16.80 0.33
C PHE A 65 -1.80 -15.78 1.34
N TRP A 66 -1.34 -14.53 1.30
CA TRP A 66 -1.88 -13.51 2.18
C TRP A 66 -3.30 -13.11 1.77
N GLY A 67 -4.09 -12.71 2.77
CA GLY A 67 -5.39 -12.11 2.58
C GLY A 67 -5.75 -11.26 3.78
N ALA A 68 -6.57 -10.22 3.57
CA ALA A 68 -6.88 -9.21 4.57
C ALA A 68 -7.47 -9.76 5.91
N ALA A 69 -8.06 -10.96 5.90
CA ALA A 69 -8.61 -11.60 7.09
C ALA A 69 -7.55 -12.27 7.99
N GLU A 70 -6.33 -12.49 7.48
CA GLU A 70 -5.27 -13.27 8.12
C GLU A 70 -4.30 -12.41 8.96
N GLY A 71 -4.53 -11.09 9.03
CA GLY A 71 -3.68 -10.13 9.73
C GLY A 71 -2.53 -9.60 8.86
N GLY A 72 -1.45 -9.16 9.50
CA GLY A 72 -0.29 -8.57 8.84
C GLY A 72 0.56 -9.57 8.07
N ASP A 73 1.60 -9.01 7.46
CA ASP A 73 2.56 -9.74 6.64
C ASP A 73 3.25 -10.87 7.42
N VAL A 74 3.69 -11.86 6.64
CA VAL A 74 4.70 -12.82 7.07
C VAL A 74 6.05 -12.12 7.01
N LEU A 75 6.67 -11.96 8.17
CA LEU A 75 7.99 -11.36 8.40
C LEU A 75 9.07 -12.45 8.41
N VAL A 76 10.30 -12.06 8.09
CA VAL A 76 11.46 -12.94 8.20
C VAL A 76 11.81 -13.22 9.66
N ASP A 77 11.64 -12.22 10.53
CA ASP A 77 11.87 -12.27 11.97
C ASP A 77 10.96 -11.25 12.71
N ALA A 78 11.35 -10.80 13.91
CA ALA A 78 10.58 -9.85 14.72
C ALA A 78 10.87 -8.37 14.40
N ASN A 79 11.42 -8.06 13.22
CA ASN A 79 11.63 -6.70 12.75
C ASN A 79 10.59 -6.32 11.69
N VAL A 80 10.15 -5.06 11.70
CA VAL A 80 9.22 -4.52 10.70
C VAL A 80 9.61 -3.09 10.32
N PRO A 81 9.65 -2.72 9.04
CA PRO A 81 9.87 -1.34 8.62
C PRO A 81 8.73 -0.41 9.06
N ALA A 82 9.04 0.85 9.38
CA ALA A 82 8.04 1.84 9.78
C ALA A 82 7.01 2.14 8.69
N ASP A 83 7.39 2.14 7.42
CA ASP A 83 6.47 2.30 6.29
C ASP A 83 5.49 1.12 6.20
N VAL A 84 5.97 -0.12 6.39
CA VAL A 84 5.10 -1.30 6.44
C VAL A 84 4.06 -1.18 7.55
N VAL A 85 4.43 -0.66 8.73
CA VAL A 85 3.47 -0.40 9.83
C VAL A 85 2.37 0.56 9.38
N ALA A 86 2.71 1.66 8.70
CA ALA A 86 1.71 2.60 8.19
C ALA A 86 0.84 1.99 7.07
N HIS A 87 1.48 1.27 6.15
CA HIS A 87 0.83 0.63 5.01
C HIS A 87 -0.22 -0.39 5.48
N VAL A 88 0.13 -1.30 6.40
CA VAL A 88 -0.82 -2.30 6.93
C VAL A 88 -1.89 -1.68 7.83
N ALA A 89 -1.63 -0.54 8.47
CA ALA A 89 -2.65 0.22 9.20
C ALA A 89 -3.75 0.71 8.25
N TRP A 90 -3.38 1.23 7.08
CA TRP A 90 -4.35 1.64 6.07
C TRP A 90 -5.15 0.46 5.53
N HIS A 91 -4.52 -0.69 5.27
CA HIS A 91 -5.24 -1.91 4.91
C HIS A 91 -6.23 -2.34 5.98
N HIS A 92 -5.84 -2.32 7.26
CA HIS A 92 -6.72 -2.65 8.37
C HIS A 92 -7.94 -1.72 8.42
N LEU A 93 -7.72 -0.40 8.28
CA LEU A 93 -8.77 0.61 8.27
C LEU A 93 -9.69 0.48 7.07
N ALA A 94 -9.13 0.27 5.87
CA ALA A 94 -9.88 0.06 4.64
C ALA A 94 -10.73 -1.22 4.72
N ALA A 95 -10.19 -2.32 5.24
CA ALA A 95 -10.94 -3.55 5.46
C ALA A 95 -12.13 -3.31 6.40
N LYS A 96 -11.95 -2.56 7.49
CA LYS A 96 -13.04 -2.20 8.42
C LYS A 96 -14.09 -1.30 7.78
N ALA A 97 -13.68 -0.35 6.93
CA ALA A 97 -14.57 0.66 6.36
C ALA A 97 -15.32 0.21 5.09
N LEU A 98 -14.70 -0.68 4.30
CA LEU A 98 -15.15 -1.04 2.95
C LEU A 98 -15.74 -2.45 2.86
N MET A 99 -15.35 -3.38 3.73
CA MET A 99 -15.86 -4.75 3.68
C MET A 99 -17.25 -4.86 4.30
N ALA A 100 -18.20 -5.40 3.54
CA ALA A 100 -19.52 -5.71 4.08
C ALA A 100 -19.44 -6.87 5.09
N PRO A 101 -20.09 -6.76 6.28
CA PRO A 101 -20.14 -7.86 7.23
C PRO A 101 -20.69 -9.14 6.59
N GLY A 102 -19.94 -10.24 6.68
CA GLY A 102 -20.34 -11.54 6.15
C GLY A 102 -20.15 -11.73 4.64
N ALA A 103 -19.51 -10.79 3.95
CA ALA A 103 -19.11 -10.98 2.55
C ALA A 103 -18.18 -12.18 2.40
N LYS A 104 -18.46 -13.07 1.45
CA LYS A 104 -17.63 -14.25 1.16
C LYS A 104 -16.36 -13.90 0.39
N ARG A 105 -16.41 -12.81 -0.38
CA ARG A 105 -15.32 -12.26 -1.16
C ARG A 105 -15.32 -10.74 -1.00
N PRO A 106 -14.16 -10.10 -0.97
CA PRO A 106 -14.06 -8.65 -0.95
C PRO A 106 -14.53 -8.08 -2.31
N PRO A 107 -15.35 -7.01 -2.34
CA PRO A 107 -15.62 -6.26 -3.57
C PRO A 107 -14.32 -5.79 -4.23
N VAL A 108 -14.21 -5.93 -5.54
CA VAL A 108 -12.99 -5.57 -6.29
C VAL A 108 -12.64 -4.09 -6.14
N ASP A 109 -13.65 -3.21 -6.22
CA ASP A 109 -13.45 -1.77 -6.05
C ASP A 109 -12.94 -1.40 -4.64
N ALA A 110 -13.36 -2.16 -3.62
CA ALA A 110 -12.89 -1.98 -2.25
C ALA A 110 -11.43 -2.41 -2.08
N LEU A 111 -11.01 -3.50 -2.74
CA LEU A 111 -9.60 -3.93 -2.75
C LEU A 111 -8.72 -2.84 -3.37
N PHE A 112 -9.09 -2.35 -4.55
CA PHE A 112 -8.33 -1.33 -5.25
C PHE A 112 -8.27 -0.02 -4.47
N LEU A 113 -9.37 0.44 -3.88
CA LEU A 113 -9.35 1.66 -3.08
C LEU A 113 -8.47 1.52 -1.83
N GLY A 114 -8.56 0.40 -1.10
CA GLY A 114 -7.75 0.18 0.09
C GLY A 114 -6.25 0.19 -0.22
N GLU A 115 -5.86 -0.53 -1.27
CA GLU A 115 -4.48 -0.59 -1.72
C GLU A 115 -4.00 0.76 -2.30
N ALA A 116 -4.83 1.46 -3.07
CA ALA A 116 -4.51 2.80 -3.58
C ALA A 116 -4.27 3.82 -2.45
N ILE A 117 -5.02 3.74 -1.34
CA ILE A 117 -4.80 4.57 -0.16
C ILE A 117 -3.45 4.23 0.49
N ALA A 118 -3.17 2.95 0.73
CA ALA A 118 -1.92 2.52 1.37
C ALA A 118 -0.70 2.89 0.51
N SER A 119 -0.72 2.54 -0.77
CA SER A 119 0.33 2.85 -1.74
C SER A 119 0.54 4.37 -1.94
N ALA A 120 -0.53 5.16 -1.99
CA ALA A 120 -0.39 6.62 -2.06
C ALA A 120 0.17 7.22 -0.77
N PHE A 121 -0.10 6.60 0.38
CA PHE A 121 0.48 7.02 1.64
C PHE A 121 2.00 6.80 1.69
N ASP A 122 2.51 5.76 1.02
CA ASP A 122 3.96 5.57 0.89
C ASP A 122 4.61 6.73 0.12
N LEU A 123 3.96 7.26 -0.93
CA LEU A 123 4.44 8.48 -1.61
C LEU A 123 4.37 9.72 -0.69
N TYR A 124 3.32 9.85 0.12
CA TYR A 124 3.23 10.91 1.14
C TYR A 124 4.39 10.81 2.14
N LEU A 125 4.72 9.61 2.60
CA LEU A 125 5.85 9.36 3.49
C LEU A 125 7.17 9.77 2.82
N VAL A 126 7.37 9.47 1.54
CA VAL A 126 8.53 9.97 0.77
C VAL A 126 8.60 11.49 0.84
N GLY A 127 7.51 12.18 0.47
CA GLY A 127 7.44 13.65 0.49
C GLY A 127 7.74 14.26 1.86
N ARG A 128 7.18 13.68 2.93
CA ARG A 128 7.45 14.15 4.31
C ARG A 128 8.86 13.86 4.79
N THR A 129 9.50 12.81 4.29
CA THR A 129 10.80 12.34 4.79
C THR A 129 11.98 13.00 4.08
N LEU A 130 11.86 13.28 2.77
CA LEU A 130 12.95 13.85 1.93
C LEU A 130 13.65 15.06 2.57
N GLY A 131 12.88 16.00 3.13
CA GLY A 131 13.43 17.23 3.76
C GLY A 131 13.79 17.12 5.25
N HIS A 132 13.44 16.02 5.92
CA HIS A 132 13.54 15.89 7.39
C HIS A 132 14.50 14.79 7.83
N ALA A 133 14.54 13.68 7.11
CA ALA A 133 15.39 12.53 7.40
C ALA A 133 16.00 11.95 6.11
N PRO A 134 16.86 12.68 5.39
CA PRO A 134 17.41 12.27 4.09
C PRO A 134 18.30 11.02 4.15
N LYS A 135 18.66 10.54 5.35
CA LYS A 135 19.43 9.31 5.57
C LYS A 135 18.56 8.12 6.00
N SER A 136 17.24 8.27 5.91
CA SER A 136 16.26 7.22 6.17
C SER A 136 16.52 6.02 5.24
N THR A 137 16.50 4.82 5.80
CA THR A 137 16.62 3.59 5.01
C THR A 137 15.39 3.37 4.14
N PHE A 138 14.22 3.87 4.56
CA PHE A 138 13.02 3.91 3.72
C PHE A 138 13.24 4.73 2.45
N LEU A 139 13.85 5.92 2.52
CA LEU A 139 14.15 6.69 1.31
C LEU A 139 15.17 5.97 0.42
N ALA A 140 16.18 5.34 1.01
CA ALA A 140 17.21 4.63 0.27
C ALA A 140 16.62 3.50 -0.61
N THR A 141 15.58 2.80 -0.14
CA THR A 141 14.93 1.74 -0.92
C THR A 141 13.84 2.29 -1.85
N GLN A 142 13.00 3.19 -1.37
CA GLN A 142 11.85 3.67 -2.14
C GLN A 142 12.23 4.57 -3.29
N VAL A 143 13.13 5.53 -3.07
CA VAL A 143 13.53 6.49 -4.11
C VAL A 143 14.33 5.79 -5.21
N GLU A 144 15.18 4.83 -4.86
CA GLU A 144 15.92 4.00 -5.82
C GLU A 144 14.96 3.21 -6.72
N ALA A 145 14.01 2.48 -6.13
CA ALA A 145 13.01 1.73 -6.90
C ALA A 145 12.11 2.64 -7.77
N MET A 146 11.76 3.83 -7.28
CA MET A 146 11.03 4.83 -8.06
C MET A 146 11.85 5.37 -9.23
N ALA A 147 13.15 5.64 -9.02
CA ALA A 147 14.06 6.13 -10.06
C ALA A 147 14.25 5.10 -11.17
N GLU A 148 14.46 3.81 -10.80
CA GLU A 148 14.56 2.71 -11.76
C GLU A 148 13.28 2.60 -12.62
N THR A 149 12.12 2.65 -11.98
CA THR A 149 10.82 2.57 -12.66
C THR A 149 10.60 3.77 -13.59
N ALA A 150 10.87 4.98 -13.10
CA ALA A 150 10.70 6.22 -13.86
C ALA A 150 11.62 6.26 -15.09
N SER A 151 12.87 5.84 -14.93
CA SER A 151 13.86 5.72 -16.01
C SER A 151 13.41 4.70 -17.07
N ALA A 152 12.91 3.54 -16.63
CA ALA A 152 12.33 2.54 -17.54
C ALA A 152 11.10 3.06 -18.31
N ALA A 153 10.35 3.99 -17.72
CA ALA A 153 9.24 4.70 -18.36
C ALA A 153 9.68 5.90 -19.22
N GLY A 154 10.99 6.16 -19.36
CA GLY A 154 11.54 7.23 -20.19
C GLY A 154 11.59 8.60 -19.53
N LEU A 155 11.39 8.70 -18.21
CA LEU A 155 11.59 9.93 -17.46
C LEU A 155 13.09 10.11 -17.16
N ASP A 156 13.66 11.24 -17.58
CA ASP A 156 15.05 11.56 -17.26
C ASP A 156 15.25 11.94 -15.78
N GLU A 157 16.52 11.94 -15.34
CA GLU A 157 16.90 12.19 -13.95
C GLU A 157 16.45 13.56 -13.45
N ASP A 158 16.64 14.63 -14.25
CA ASP A 158 16.22 15.99 -13.89
C ASP A 158 14.69 16.09 -13.74
N ALA A 159 13.93 15.38 -14.58
CA ALA A 159 12.48 15.33 -14.51
C ALA A 159 11.99 14.50 -13.32
N PHE A 160 12.71 13.44 -12.97
CA PHE A 160 12.45 12.66 -11.75
C PHE A 160 12.74 13.48 -10.49
N GLU A 161 13.84 14.24 -10.45
CA GLU A 161 14.14 15.15 -9.34
C GLU A 161 13.02 16.19 -9.17
N ARG A 162 12.58 16.84 -10.25
CA ARG A 162 11.43 17.77 -10.22
C ARG A 162 10.15 17.11 -9.74
N LEU A 163 9.92 15.84 -10.09
CA LEU A 163 8.78 15.07 -9.60
C LEU A 163 8.85 14.96 -8.07
N LEU A 164 10.00 14.55 -7.52
CA LEU A 164 10.23 14.40 -6.08
C LEU A 164 10.18 15.74 -5.34
N GLU A 165 10.75 16.81 -5.89
CA GLU A 165 10.63 18.16 -5.35
C GLU A 165 9.17 18.58 -5.22
N GLY A 166 8.37 18.31 -6.25
CA GLY A 166 6.93 18.58 -6.20
C GLY A 166 6.17 17.65 -5.25
N VAL A 167 6.67 16.45 -4.93
CA VAL A 167 6.08 15.56 -3.93
C VAL A 167 6.43 16.06 -2.53
N ALA A 168 7.67 16.49 -2.29
CA ALA A 168 8.10 17.08 -1.03
C ALA A 168 7.45 18.44 -0.75
N GLY A 169 7.17 19.22 -1.81
CA GLY A 169 6.54 20.54 -1.71
C GLY A 169 5.06 20.50 -1.36
N ASP A 170 4.33 19.45 -1.76
CA ASP A 170 2.93 19.23 -1.40
C ASP A 170 2.61 17.71 -1.31
N PRO A 171 3.01 17.06 -0.20
CA PRO A 171 2.81 15.62 0.00
C PRO A 171 1.33 15.22 0.05
N GLU A 172 0.47 16.09 0.58
CA GLU A 172 -0.97 15.89 0.68
C GLU A 172 -1.65 15.88 -0.70
N GLU A 173 -1.30 16.80 -1.60
CA GLU A 173 -1.77 16.78 -2.99
C GLU A 173 -1.20 15.58 -3.76
N ALA A 174 0.06 15.21 -3.51
CA ALA A 174 0.68 14.04 -4.12
C ALA A 174 -0.06 12.74 -3.75
N PHE A 175 -0.41 12.58 -2.46
CA PHE A 175 -1.27 11.51 -1.97
C PHE A 175 -2.61 11.47 -2.72
N ALA A 176 -3.31 12.61 -2.77
CA ALA A 176 -4.64 12.69 -3.37
C ALA A 176 -4.65 12.24 -4.83
N ARG A 177 -3.70 12.77 -5.63
CA ARG A 177 -3.58 12.47 -7.06
C ARG A 177 -3.13 11.06 -7.34
N LEU A 178 -2.16 10.53 -6.58
CA LEU A 178 -1.69 9.17 -6.80
C LEU A 178 -2.78 8.15 -6.42
N ARG A 179 -3.46 8.35 -5.29
CA ARG A 179 -4.60 7.51 -4.88
C ARG A 179 -5.67 7.46 -5.96
N GLU A 180 -6.02 8.61 -6.54
CA GLU A 180 -6.99 8.71 -7.63
C GLU A 180 -6.53 7.94 -8.87
N LEU A 181 -5.30 8.19 -9.32
CA LEU A 181 -4.69 7.52 -10.46
C LEU A 181 -4.70 5.99 -10.29
N LEU A 182 -4.26 5.49 -9.13
CA LEU A 182 -4.17 4.06 -8.85
C LEU A 182 -5.56 3.41 -8.86
N THR A 183 -6.56 4.10 -8.28
CA THR A 183 -7.96 3.63 -8.28
C THR A 183 -8.53 3.56 -9.69
N ASP A 184 -8.31 4.60 -10.49
CA ASP A 184 -8.80 4.67 -11.88
C ASP A 184 -8.09 3.65 -12.78
N ALA A 185 -6.76 3.57 -12.70
CA ALA A 185 -5.95 2.65 -13.49
C ALA A 185 -6.36 1.19 -13.25
N THR A 186 -6.45 0.76 -11.99
CA THR A 186 -6.78 -0.63 -11.65
C THR A 186 -8.22 -1.00 -11.97
N SER A 187 -9.16 -0.08 -11.77
CA SER A 187 -10.56 -0.29 -12.19
C SER A 187 -10.70 -0.42 -13.71
N ALA A 188 -10.00 0.43 -14.47
CA ALA A 188 -10.00 0.39 -15.92
C ALA A 188 -9.33 -0.88 -16.45
N LEU A 189 -8.14 -1.23 -15.94
CA LEU A 189 -7.41 -2.44 -16.32
C LEU A 189 -8.18 -3.72 -15.98
N PHE A 190 -8.87 -3.74 -14.84
CA PHE A 190 -9.71 -4.87 -14.46
C PHE A 190 -10.84 -5.11 -15.48
N ALA A 191 -11.44 -4.05 -16.00
CA ALA A 191 -12.52 -4.10 -16.99
C ALA A 191 -12.07 -4.51 -18.41
N CYS A 192 -10.77 -4.46 -18.72
CA CYS A 192 -10.22 -4.87 -20.01
C CYS A 192 -10.30 -6.40 -20.21
N ASN A 193 -10.80 -6.83 -21.36
CA ASN A 193 -10.91 -8.25 -21.71
C ASN A 193 -9.69 -8.79 -22.48
N ASP A 194 -8.86 -7.90 -23.03
CA ASP A 194 -7.71 -8.22 -23.86
C ASP A 194 -6.56 -7.21 -23.67
N ALA A 195 -5.40 -7.58 -24.19
CA ALA A 195 -4.18 -6.79 -24.09
C ALA A 195 -4.24 -5.46 -24.88
N GLU A 196 -5.00 -5.40 -25.98
CA GLU A 196 -5.13 -4.16 -26.77
C GLU A 196 -5.92 -3.10 -26.00
N SER A 197 -7.02 -3.49 -25.37
CA SER A 197 -7.80 -2.62 -24.50
C SER A 197 -6.99 -2.15 -23.29
N ALA A 198 -6.22 -3.04 -22.67
CA ALA A 198 -5.35 -2.70 -21.56
C ALA A 198 -4.22 -1.74 -21.97
N LEU A 199 -3.64 -1.94 -23.16
CA LEU A 199 -2.64 -1.02 -23.72
C LEU A 199 -3.23 0.38 -23.94
N GLY A 200 -4.47 0.47 -24.43
CA GLY A 200 -5.18 1.75 -24.57
C GLY A 200 -5.32 2.50 -23.24
N VAL A 201 -5.72 1.80 -22.17
CA VAL A 201 -5.78 2.37 -20.81
C VAL A 201 -4.41 2.85 -20.35
N LEU A 202 -3.37 2.03 -20.49
CA LEU A 202 -2.01 2.41 -20.06
C LEU A 202 -1.50 3.65 -20.78
N ALA A 203 -1.74 3.76 -22.10
CA ALA A 203 -1.32 4.91 -22.90
C ALA A 203 -1.98 6.23 -22.44
N GLU A 204 -3.24 6.21 -22.02
CA GLU A 204 -3.92 7.40 -21.49
C GLU A 204 -3.26 7.90 -20.19
N LEU A 205 -2.79 6.96 -19.35
CA LEU A 205 -2.22 7.23 -18.04
C LEU A 205 -0.77 7.74 -18.10
N GLU A 206 -0.05 7.53 -19.20
CA GLU A 206 1.33 8.03 -19.40
C GLU A 206 1.41 9.55 -19.27
N SER A 207 0.35 10.27 -19.64
CA SER A 207 0.27 11.73 -19.55
C SER A 207 0.09 12.25 -18.12
N HIS A 208 -0.25 11.36 -17.17
CA HIS A 208 -0.44 11.74 -15.78
C HIS A 208 0.91 12.02 -15.11
N ARG A 209 0.94 12.97 -14.15
CA ARG A 209 2.15 13.35 -13.40
C ARG A 209 2.90 12.15 -12.80
N PHE A 210 2.16 11.15 -12.32
CA PHE A 210 2.69 9.92 -11.73
C PHE A 210 2.63 8.71 -12.66
N GLY A 211 2.30 8.90 -13.95
CA GLY A 211 2.31 7.87 -14.98
C GLY A 211 3.63 7.09 -15.00
N PRO A 212 4.81 7.76 -14.98
CA PRO A 212 6.10 7.09 -14.94
C PRO A 212 6.35 6.20 -13.71
N LEU A 213 5.55 6.33 -12.65
CA LEU A 213 5.68 5.53 -11.43
C LEU A 213 4.66 4.39 -11.37
N LEU A 214 3.74 4.23 -12.32
CA LEU A 214 2.65 3.25 -12.22
C LEU A 214 3.13 1.81 -11.99
N TYR A 215 4.19 1.41 -12.70
CA TYR A 215 4.72 0.04 -12.61
C TYR A 215 5.42 -0.26 -11.28
N ARG A 216 5.79 0.77 -10.51
CA ARG A 216 6.31 0.60 -9.14
C ARG A 216 5.27 -0.01 -8.21
N TYR A 217 3.98 0.22 -8.48
CA TYR A 217 2.88 -0.20 -7.61
C TYR A 217 2.31 -1.58 -7.98
N GLU A 218 3.02 -2.36 -8.81
CA GLU A 218 2.67 -3.76 -9.11
C GLU A 218 1.19 -3.97 -9.53
N LEU A 219 0.60 -3.06 -10.32
CA LEU A 219 -0.82 -3.08 -10.69
C LEU A 219 -1.30 -4.43 -11.27
N ALA A 220 -0.40 -5.13 -11.95
CA ALA A 220 -0.65 -6.48 -12.46
C ALA A 220 -1.03 -7.46 -11.34
N ASN A 221 -0.34 -7.42 -10.19
CA ASN A 221 -0.63 -8.27 -9.04
C ASN A 221 -2.03 -7.94 -8.48
N TRP A 222 -2.38 -6.65 -8.39
CA TRP A 222 -3.68 -6.24 -7.88
C TRP A 222 -4.81 -6.74 -8.78
N VAL A 223 -4.67 -6.54 -10.10
CA VAL A 223 -5.67 -6.96 -11.09
C VAL A 223 -5.79 -8.48 -11.14
N LEU A 224 -4.68 -9.22 -11.10
CA LEU A 224 -4.69 -10.68 -11.09
C LEU A 224 -5.33 -11.23 -9.81
N TYR A 225 -4.99 -10.67 -8.65
CA TYR A 225 -5.58 -11.04 -7.37
C TYR A 225 -7.09 -10.77 -7.37
N ALA A 226 -7.51 -9.57 -7.80
CA ALA A 226 -8.92 -9.19 -7.90
C ALA A 226 -9.70 -10.13 -8.83
N ARG A 227 -9.13 -10.52 -9.97
CA ARG A 227 -9.75 -11.51 -10.89
C ARG A 227 -9.88 -12.89 -10.27
N ALA A 228 -8.91 -13.31 -9.48
CA ALA A 228 -8.91 -14.64 -8.86
C ALA A 228 -9.85 -14.72 -7.64
N TYR A 229 -9.91 -13.68 -6.82
CA TYR A 229 -10.49 -13.74 -5.47
C TYR A 229 -11.57 -12.69 -5.19
N GLY A 230 -11.66 -11.63 -5.98
CA GLY A 230 -12.61 -10.53 -5.76
C GLY A 230 -14.04 -10.87 -6.15
N ASP A 231 -14.97 -10.10 -5.59
CA ASP A 231 -16.35 -10.00 -6.07
C ASP A 231 -16.43 -8.85 -7.10
N PRO A 232 -16.74 -9.13 -8.38
CA PRO A 232 -16.81 -8.09 -9.40
C PRO A 232 -18.00 -7.15 -9.20
N GLU A 233 -18.97 -7.49 -8.33
CA GLU A 233 -20.09 -6.59 -8.04
C GLU A 233 -19.61 -5.36 -7.28
N PRO A 234 -19.80 -4.14 -7.83
CA PRO A 234 -19.33 -2.92 -7.20
C PRO A 234 -20.02 -2.64 -5.86
N SER A 235 -19.25 -2.22 -4.87
CA SER A 235 -19.77 -1.88 -3.55
C SER A 235 -20.35 -0.46 -3.52
N PRO A 236 -21.65 -0.28 -3.19
CA PRO A 236 -22.22 1.05 -3.01
C PRO A 236 -21.47 1.88 -1.95
N ARG A 237 -20.98 1.21 -0.92
CA ARG A 237 -20.21 1.83 0.16
C ARG A 237 -18.85 2.34 -0.32
N THR A 238 -18.14 1.53 -1.11
CA THR A 238 -16.86 1.94 -1.71
C THR A 238 -17.07 3.14 -2.62
N ARG A 239 -18.10 3.10 -3.48
CA ARG A 239 -18.42 4.22 -4.37
C ARG A 239 -18.78 5.52 -3.64
N GLU A 240 -19.48 5.41 -2.52
CA GLU A 240 -19.79 6.55 -1.64
C GLU A 240 -18.52 7.18 -1.08
N ILE A 241 -17.63 6.35 -0.52
CA ILE A 241 -16.36 6.80 0.06
C ILE A 241 -15.46 7.39 -1.03
N GLU A 242 -15.32 6.72 -2.17
CA GLU A 242 -14.51 7.21 -3.29
C GLU A 242 -14.96 8.59 -3.76
N ARG A 243 -16.28 8.79 -3.88
CA ARG A 243 -16.84 10.10 -4.21
C ARG A 243 -16.54 11.15 -3.13
N ALA A 244 -16.61 10.77 -1.85
CA ALA A 244 -16.31 11.67 -0.76
C ALA A 244 -14.82 12.07 -0.74
N LEU A 245 -13.91 11.13 -1.05
CA LEU A 245 -12.48 11.39 -1.16
C LEU A 245 -12.19 12.34 -2.32
N ARG A 246 -12.76 12.12 -3.51
CA ARG A 246 -12.59 13.04 -4.66
C ARG A 246 -13.16 14.43 -4.44
N ALA A 247 -14.23 14.54 -3.65
CA ALA A 247 -14.81 15.83 -3.29
C ALA A 247 -14.07 16.54 -2.15
N ALA A 248 -13.23 15.83 -1.40
CA ALA A 248 -12.49 16.41 -0.29
C ALA A 248 -11.34 17.28 -0.80
N LYS A 249 -11.20 18.48 -0.22
CA LYS A 249 -10.03 19.34 -0.47
C LYS A 249 -8.73 18.66 -0.04
N ASP A 250 -8.80 17.89 1.04
CA ASP A 250 -7.71 17.11 1.59
C ASP A 250 -8.25 15.71 1.92
N PRO A 251 -8.08 14.73 1.00
CA PRO A 251 -8.56 13.38 1.20
C PRO A 251 -7.85 12.67 2.36
N LEU A 252 -6.58 13.01 2.65
CA LEU A 252 -5.84 12.39 3.75
C LEU A 252 -6.38 12.86 5.10
N ALA A 253 -6.62 14.16 5.26
CA ALA A 253 -7.29 14.69 6.46
C ALA A 253 -8.72 14.14 6.60
N TRP A 254 -9.44 13.93 5.49
CA TRP A 254 -10.76 13.29 5.52
C TRP A 254 -10.69 11.86 6.08
N LEU A 255 -9.68 11.08 5.68
CA LEU A 255 -9.42 9.72 6.16
C LEU A 255 -8.99 9.71 7.63
N GLU A 256 -8.08 10.60 8.01
CA GLU A 256 -7.62 10.73 9.40
C GLU A 256 -8.80 10.98 10.35
N GLU A 257 -9.66 11.95 10.02
CA GLU A 257 -10.81 12.30 10.85
C GLU A 257 -11.81 11.15 10.99
N ARG A 258 -12.07 10.41 9.91
CA ARG A 258 -13.16 9.41 9.89
C ARG A 258 -12.74 8.00 10.21
N TRP A 259 -11.50 7.63 9.90
CA TRP A 259 -11.02 6.25 10.02
C TRP A 259 -10.02 6.10 11.16
N VAL A 260 -9.19 7.12 11.42
CA VAL A 260 -8.14 7.04 12.43
C VAL A 260 -8.64 7.55 13.78
N LYS A 261 -9.37 8.67 13.79
CA LYS A 261 -9.90 9.29 15.03
C LYS A 261 -11.30 8.82 15.42
N GLY A 262 -12.07 8.26 14.47
CA GLY A 262 -13.43 7.76 14.65
C GLY A 262 -13.52 6.34 15.21
#